data_AF-A0AAU1B4K9-F1
#
_entry.id   AF-A0AAU1B4K9-F1
#
_cell.length_a   1.000
_cell.length_b   1.000
_cell.length_c   1.000
_cell.angle_alpha   90.00
_cell.angle_beta   90.00
_cell.angle_gamma   90.00
#
_symmetry.space_group_name_H-M   'P 1'
#
loop_
_entity.id
_entity.type
_entity.pdbx_description
1 polymer ?
#
loop_
_entity_poly.entity_id
_entity_poly.type
_entity_poly.pdbx_seq_one_letter_code
_entity_poly.pdbx_strand_id
1 'polypeptide(L)' 'MSEGRIEEQVLEDLSDEARALLKRVLEIERAKLHLSAYEATDDLLAAVKEIIP' A
#
# COMPACT_ATOMS: atom_id res chain seq x y z
N MET A 1 3.59 -13.73 30.89
CA MET A 1 4.12 -13.92 29.53
C MET A 1 3.02 -13.48 28.59
N SER A 2 3.19 -12.39 27.84
CA SER A 2 2.23 -12.07 26.77
C SER A 2 2.43 -13.14 25.70
N GLU A 3 1.59 -14.17 25.70
CA GLU A 3 1.48 -15.13 24.60
C GLU A 3 1.06 -14.32 23.38
N GLY A 4 2.06 -13.85 22.63
CA GLY A 4 1.85 -13.06 21.44
C GLY A 4 1.12 -13.92 20.44
N ARG A 5 -0.05 -13.46 19.99
CA ARG A 5 -0.76 -14.08 18.87
C ARG A 5 0.19 -14.14 17.68
N ILE A 6 0.32 -15.32 17.08
CA ILE A 6 1.10 -15.48 15.85
C ILE A 6 0.31 -14.87 14.68
N GLU A 7 1.02 -14.45 13.64
CA GLU A 7 0.44 -13.76 12.48
C GLU A 7 -0.74 -14.54 11.86
N GLU A 8 -0.61 -15.87 11.79
CA GLU A 8 -1.65 -16.76 11.28
C GLU A 8 -2.93 -16.69 12.12
N GLN A 9 -2.83 -16.73 13.45
CA GLN A 9 -3.97 -16.61 14.35
C GLN A 9 -4.64 -15.22 14.23
N VAL A 10 -3.85 -14.17 14.04
CA VAL A 10 -4.40 -12.83 13.82
C VAL A 10 -5.23 -12.78 12.54
N LEU A 11 -4.78 -13.44 11.48
CA LEU A 11 -5.50 -13.51 10.20
C LEU A 11 -6.73 -14.42 10.28
N GLU A 12 -6.68 -15.51 11.03
CA GLU A 12 -7.82 -16.40 11.27
C GLU A 12 -8.94 -15.71 12.07
N ASP A 13 -8.58 -14.88 13.05
CA ASP A 13 -9.50 -14.14 13.89
C ASP A 13 -10.19 -12.95 13.17
N LEU A 14 -9.76 -12.60 11.96
CA LEU A 14 -10.38 -11.51 11.19
C LEU A 14 -11.73 -11.94 10.61
N SER A 15 -12.74 -11.08 10.78
CA SER A 15 -13.96 -11.16 9.99
C SER A 15 -13.67 -11.01 8.50
N ASP A 16 -14.58 -11.50 7.65
CA ASP A 16 -14.43 -11.40 6.19
C ASP A 16 -14.26 -9.95 5.71
N GLU A 17 -15.00 -9.02 6.33
CA GLU A 17 -14.90 -7.58 6.07
C GLU A 17 -13.53 -7.01 6.45
N ALA A 18 -13.00 -7.39 7.60
CA ALA A 18 -11.68 -6.94 8.06
C ALA A 18 -10.55 -7.53 7.19
N ARG A 19 -10.70 -8.78 6.75
CA ARG A 19 -9.77 -9.43 5.81
C ARG A 19 -9.79 -8.75 4.43
N ALA A 20 -10.96 -8.37 3.94
CA ALA A 20 -11.11 -7.63 2.69
C ALA A 20 -10.46 -6.23 2.78
N LEU A 21 -10.64 -5.53 3.90
CA LEU A 21 -10.00 -4.24 4.14
C LEU A 21 -8.47 -4.38 4.23
N LEU A 22 -7.97 -5.37 4.97
CA LEU A 22 -6.54 -5.65 5.09
C LEU A 22 -5.90 -5.91 3.72
N LYS A 23 -6.54 -6.74 2.89
CA LYS A 23 -6.09 -6.99 1.52
C LYS A 23 -6.00 -5.69 0.71
N ARG A 24 -7.01 -4.82 0.81
CA ARG A 24 -7.03 -3.55 0.08
C ARG A 24 -5.90 -2.62 0.51
N VAL A 25 -5.61 -2.56 1.81
CA VAL A 25 -4.48 -1.78 2.34
C VAL A 25 -3.16 -2.31 1.81
N LEU A 26 -2.94 -3.64 1.85
CA LEU A 26 -1.71 -4.25 1.34
C LEU A 26 -1.52 -4.00 -0.17
N GLU A 27 -2.60 -4.04 -0.96
CA GLU A 27 -2.57 -3.67 -2.37
C GLU A 27 -2.13 -2.22 -2.60
N ILE A 28 -2.63 -1.28 -1.78
CA ILE A 28 -2.25 0.13 -1.84
C ILE A 28 -0.78 0.31 -1.46
N GLU A 29 -0.33 -0.28 -0.35
CA GLU A 29 1.07 -0.17 0.08
C GLU A 29 2.03 -0.80 -0.94
N ARG A 30 1.65 -1.92 -1.55
CA ARG A 30 2.39 -2.50 -2.68
C ARG A 30 2.45 -1.55 -3.87
N ALA A 31 1.33 -0.92 -4.23
CA ALA A 31 1.31 0.08 -5.30
C ALA A 31 2.21 1.29 -4.97
N LYS A 32 2.23 1.76 -3.71
CA LYS A 32 3.14 2.82 -3.26
C LYS A 32 4.61 2.43 -3.34
N LEU A 33 4.96 1.19 -3.00
CA LEU A 33 6.31 0.67 -3.20
C LEU A 33 6.72 0.72 -4.68
N HIS A 34 5.81 0.37 -5.58
CA HIS A 34 6.03 0.52 -7.02
C HIS A 34 6.12 1.98 -7.48
N LEU A 35 5.40 2.91 -6.84
CA LEU A 35 5.54 4.36 -7.06
C LEU A 35 6.82 4.96 -6.45
N SER A 36 7.42 4.34 -5.42
CA SER A 36 8.72 4.76 -4.90
C SER A 36 9.90 4.21 -5.73
N ALA A 37 9.68 3.11 -6.44
CA ALA A 37 10.63 2.55 -7.41
C ALA A 37 10.46 3.16 -8.81
N TYR A 38 9.32 3.79 -9.08
CA TYR A 38 9.07 4.62 -10.24
C TYR A 38 9.35 6.07 -9.84
N GLU A 39 10.54 6.59 -10.13
CA GLU A 39 10.80 8.03 -10.02
C GLU A 39 9.87 8.77 -11.01
N ALA A 40 8.63 8.98 -10.60
CA ALA A 40 7.65 9.80 -11.30
C ALA A 40 8.10 11.27 -11.36
N THR A 41 9.24 11.62 -10.79
CA THR A 41 9.81 12.96 -10.77
C THR A 41 9.94 13.52 -12.17
N ASP A 42 10.41 12.72 -13.13
CA ASP A 42 10.60 13.16 -14.52
C ASP A 42 9.26 13.32 -15.25
N ASP A 43 8.31 12.40 -15.04
CA ASP A 43 6.97 12.49 -15.64
C ASP A 43 6.16 13.64 -15.04
N LEU A 44 6.27 13.87 -13.72
CA LEU A 44 5.66 15.01 -13.05
C LEU A 44 6.32 16.32 -13.52
N LEU A 45 7.65 16.35 -13.67
CA LEU A 45 8.36 17.53 -14.21
C LEU A 45 7.93 17.82 -15.65
N ALA A 46 7.78 16.78 -16.48
CA ALA A 46 7.35 16.90 -17.87
C ALA A 46 5.93 17.47 -17.94
N ALA A 47 4.99 16.91 -17.15
CA ALA A 47 3.62 17.40 -17.08
C ALA A 47 3.54 18.85 -16.57
N VAL A 48 4.35 19.22 -15.58
CA VAL A 48 4.39 20.61 -15.06
C VAL A 48 4.96 21.58 -16.09
N LYS A 49 5.98 21.18 -16.86
CA LYS A 49 6.56 21.98 -17.96
C LYS A 49 5.59 22.19 -19.14
N GLU A 50 4.65 21.28 -19.35
CA GLU A 50 3.62 21.45 -20.39
C GLU A 50 2.52 22.43 -19.96
N ILE A 51 2.32 22.64 -18.66
CA ILE A 51 1.24 23.47 -18.11
C ILE A 51 1.70 24.91 -17.85
N ILE A 52 2.99 25.12 -17.57
CA ILE A 52 3.57 26.44 -17.30
C ILE A 52 4.41 26.86 -18.53
N PRO A 53 4.12 28.00 -19.19
CA PRO A 53 4.86 28.45 -20.37
C PRO A 53 6.33 28.79 -20.09
#